data_AF-A0A2R6GSV8-F1
#
_entry.id   AF-A0A2R6GSV8-F1
#
_cell.length_a   1.000
_cell.length_b   1.000
_cell.length_c   1.000
_cell.angle_alpha   90.00
_cell.angle_beta   90.00
_cell.angle_gamma   90.00
#
_symmetry.space_group_name_H-M   'P 1'
#
loop_
_entity.id
_entity.type
_entity.pdbx_description
1 polymer ?
#
loop_
_entity_poly.entity_id
_entity_poly.type
_entity_poly.pdbx_seq_one_letter_code
_entity_poly.pdbx_strand_id
1 'polypeptide(L)' 'MVDSSERESLAEKRTRNREQRLEQIKRWAEYIDTNPPETWGPQLNGLVNSQLESARNANISPEQYRRIRRVSDSRDE' A
#
# COMPACT_ATOMS: atom_id res chain seq x y z
N MET A 1 -29.64 -13.73 -1.41
CA MET A 1 -29.06 -14.00 -0.08
C MET A 1 -27.54 -14.26 -0.10
N VAL A 2 -26.89 -14.38 -1.29
CA VAL A 2 -25.44 -14.62 -1.43
C VAL A 2 -24.59 -13.33 -1.35
N ASP A 3 -25.12 -12.22 -1.86
CA ASP A 3 -24.41 -10.91 -1.89
C ASP A 3 -24.10 -10.37 -0.49
N SER A 4 -24.98 -10.63 0.49
CA SER A 4 -24.76 -10.17 1.88
C SER A 4 -23.60 -10.89 2.57
N SER A 5 -23.45 -12.20 2.36
CA SER A 5 -22.36 -12.99 2.94
C SER A 5 -21.00 -12.68 2.30
N GLU A 6 -20.96 -12.31 1.01
CA GLU A 6 -19.74 -11.90 0.34
C GLU A 6 -19.25 -10.53 0.84
N ARG A 7 -20.16 -9.59 1.07
CA ARG A 7 -19.85 -8.26 1.63
C ARG A 7 -19.29 -8.35 3.05
N GLU A 8 -19.87 -9.22 3.89
CA GLU A 8 -19.39 -9.46 5.25
C GLU A 8 -17.96 -10.05 5.25
N SER A 9 -17.70 -11.05 4.39
CA SER A 9 -16.35 -11.61 4.19
C SER A 9 -15.33 -10.55 3.72
N LEU A 10 -15.73 -9.63 2.84
CA LEU A 10 -14.86 -8.54 2.39
C LEU A 10 -14.56 -7.52 3.50
N ALA A 11 -15.55 -7.20 4.34
CA ALA A 11 -15.37 -6.31 5.48
C ALA A 11 -14.39 -6.91 6.50
N GLU A 12 -14.53 -8.20 6.83
CA GLU A 12 -13.60 -8.91 7.71
C GLU A 12 -12.17 -8.92 7.17
N LYS A 13 -12.00 -9.19 5.86
CA LYS A 13 -10.70 -9.13 5.19
C LYS A 13 -10.10 -7.73 5.28
N ARG A 14 -10.90 -6.67 5.08
CA ARG A 14 -10.43 -5.28 5.20
C ARG A 14 -9.98 -4.95 6.62
N THR A 15 -10.74 -5.37 7.63
CA THR A 15 -10.38 -5.19 9.05
C THR A 15 -9.05 -5.88 9.37
N ARG A 16 -8.91 -7.16 9.01
CA ARG A 16 -7.67 -7.91 9.19
C ARG A 16 -6.48 -7.26 8.48
N ASN A 17 -6.67 -6.82 7.24
CA ASN A 17 -5.62 -6.14 6.47
C ASN A 17 -5.22 -4.80 7.11
N ARG A 18 -6.16 -4.10 7.75
CA ARG A 18 -5.88 -2.84 8.48
C ARG A 18 -5.06 -3.10 9.73
N GLU A 19 -5.45 -4.10 10.52
CA GLU A 19 -4.73 -4.50 11.74
C GLU A 19 -3.29 -4.92 11.41
N GLN A 20 -3.12 -5.79 10.42
CA GLN A 20 -1.79 -6.23 9.97
C GLN A 20 -0.91 -5.08 9.48
N ARG A 21 -1.49 -4.13 8.73
CA ARG A 21 -0.75 -2.91 8.32
C ARG A 21 -0.30 -2.10 9.53
N LEU A 22 -1.18 -1.91 10.52
CA LEU A 22 -0.85 -1.14 11.71
C LEU A 22 0.28 -1.80 12.51
N GLU A 23 0.25 -3.12 12.67
CA GLU A 23 1.33 -3.88 13.31
C GLU A 23 2.65 -3.79 12.56
N GLN A 24 2.62 -3.83 11.22
CA GLN A 24 3.83 -3.66 10.40
C GLN A 24 4.39 -2.23 10.52
N ILE A 25 3.52 -1.21 10.50
CA ILE A 25 3.93 0.18 10.69
C ILE A 25 4.60 0.37 12.06
N LYS A 26 4.03 -0.19 13.13
CA LYS A 26 4.63 -0.13 14.47
C LYS A 26 6.02 -0.78 14.51
N ARG A 27 6.16 -1.98 13.95
CA ARG A 27 7.46 -2.67 13.86
C ARG A 27 8.48 -1.91 13.02
N TRP A 28 8.05 -1.31 11.91
CA TRP A 28 8.91 -0.47 11.10
C TRP A 28 9.36 0.78 11.86
N ALA A 29 8.46 1.43 12.59
CA ALA A 29 8.77 2.60 13.42
C ALA A 29 9.80 2.26 14.52
N GLU A 30 9.64 1.12 15.19
CA GLU A 30 10.62 0.64 16.17
C GLU A 30 11.99 0.32 15.53
N TYR A 31 11.98 -0.28 14.33
CA TYR A 31 13.20 -0.57 13.59
C TYR A 31 13.98 0.69 13.21
N ILE A 32 13.32 1.73 12.67
CA ILE A 32 14.00 2.98 12.30
C ILE A 32 14.48 3.79 13.51
N ASP A 33 13.84 3.65 14.67
CA ASP A 33 14.23 4.32 15.91
C ASP A 33 15.48 3.66 16.54
N THR A 34 15.57 2.33 16.45
CA THR A 34 16.66 1.54 17.04
C THR A 34 17.87 1.35 16.13
N ASN A 35 17.79 1.74 14.86
CA ASN A 35 18.84 1.55 13.87
C ASN A 35 19.23 2.87 13.20
N PRO A 36 20.52 3.10 12.92
CA PRO A 36 20.95 4.33 12.27
C PRO A 36 20.49 4.39 10.79
N PRO A 37 20.32 5.59 10.20
CA PRO A 37 19.87 5.76 8.82
C PRO A 37 20.71 5.04 7.77
N GLU A 38 21.99 4.83 8.02
CA GLU A 38 22.91 4.08 7.15
C GLU A 38 22.50 2.61 7.04
N THR A 39 21.77 2.07 8.02
CA THR A 39 21.25 0.70 8.01
C THR A 39 19.93 0.59 7.25
N TRP A 40 18.94 1.43 7.57
CA TRP A 40 17.60 1.31 6.99
C TRP A 40 17.41 2.12 5.69
N GLY A 41 18.20 3.17 5.48
CA GLY A 41 18.13 4.06 4.31
C GLY A 41 18.30 3.32 2.98
N PRO A 42 19.30 2.44 2.81
CA PRO A 42 19.45 1.65 1.59
C PRO A 42 18.24 0.74 1.29
N GLN A 43 17.59 0.21 2.33
CA GLN A 43 16.42 -0.66 2.19
C GLN A 43 15.21 0.13 1.67
N LEU A 44 14.95 1.30 2.26
CA LEU A 44 13.90 2.21 1.81
C LEU A 44 14.15 2.68 0.37
N ASN A 45 15.39 3.05 0.06
CA ASN A 45 15.76 3.48 -1.29
C ASN A 45 15.57 2.36 -2.31
N GLY A 46 15.89 1.11 -1.97
CA GLY A 46 15.60 -0.05 -2.82
C GLY A 46 14.11 -0.16 -3.15
N LEU A 47 13.25 -0.05 -2.13
CA LEU A 47 11.80 -0.06 -2.33
C LEU A 47 11.34 1.09 -3.22
N VAL A 48 11.71 2.33 -2.91
CA VAL A 48 11.31 3.52 -3.68
C VAL A 48 11.77 3.41 -5.14
N ASN A 49 13.02 2.99 -5.36
CA ASN A 49 13.57 2.83 -6.71
C ASN A 49 12.81 1.76 -7.51
N SER A 50 12.47 0.63 -6.91
CA SER A 50 11.66 -0.40 -7.59
C SER A 50 10.26 0.08 -7.97
N GLN A 51 9.63 0.92 -7.12
CA GLN A 51 8.34 1.53 -7.43
C GLN A 51 8.45 2.54 -8.57
N LEU A 52 9.51 3.36 -8.59
CA LEU A 52 9.78 4.30 -9.68
C LEU A 52 10.04 3.57 -11.00
N GLU A 53 10.81 2.48 -10.96
CA GLU A 53 11.04 1.64 -12.14
C GLU A 53 9.74 1.02 -12.65
N SER A 54 8.93 0.46 -11.75
CA SER A 54 7.62 -0.11 -12.10
C SER A 54 6.70 0.95 -12.72
N ALA A 55 6.69 2.17 -12.18
CA ALA A 55 5.91 3.27 -12.72
C ALA A 55 6.36 3.70 -14.11
N ARG A 56 7.68 3.74 -14.37
CA ARG A 56 8.25 4.02 -15.70
C ARG A 56 7.87 2.92 -16.71
N ASN A 57 7.92 1.67 -16.27
CA ASN A 57 7.64 0.50 -17.11
C ASN A 57 6.13 0.27 -17.35
N ALA A 58 5.26 0.85 -16.53
CA ALA A 58 3.81 0.67 -16.64
C ALA A 58 3.22 1.22 -17.95
N ASN A 59 3.96 2.06 -18.69
CA ASN A 59 3.55 2.63 -19.98
C ASN A 59 2.13 3.24 -19.97
N ILE A 60 1.75 3.87 -18.86
CA ILE A 60 0.46 4.52 -18.69
C ILE A 60 0.54 6.00 -19.06
N SER A 61 -0.43 6.49 -19.81
CA SER A 61 -0.54 7.92 -20.09
C SER A 61 -0.97 8.69 -18.83
N PRO A 62 -0.65 9.99 -18.73
CA PRO A 62 -1.13 10.83 -17.62
C PRO A 62 -2.66 10.85 -17.47
N GLU A 63 -3.41 10.67 -18.56
CA GLU A 63 -4.87 10.57 -18.54
C GLU A 63 -5.35 9.25 -17.95
N GLN A 64 -4.71 8.13 -18.33
CA GLN A 64 -4.98 6.81 -17.76
C GLN A 64 -4.66 6.78 -16.27
N TYR A 65 -3.52 7.36 -15.85
CA TYR A 65 -3.18 7.51 -14.44
C TYR A 65 -4.24 8.29 -13.66
N ARG A 66 -4.66 9.46 -14.16
CA ARG A 66 -5.73 10.29 -13.53
C ARG A 66 -7.07 9.57 -13.47
N ARG A 67 -7.37 8.70 -14.44
CA ARG A 67 -8.58 7.87 -14.42
C ARG A 67 -8.49 6.78 -13.34
N ILE A 68 -7.39 6.05 -13.28
CA ILE A 68 -7.16 5.00 -12.27
C ILE A 68 -7.25 5.60 -10.87
N ARG A 69 -6.57 6.73 -10.64
CA ARG A 69 -6.59 7.42 -9.35
C ARG A 69 -7.99 7.82 -8.89
N ARG A 70 -8.79 8.45 -9.77
CA ARG A 70 -10.18 8.81 -9.45
C ARG A 70 -11.03 7.61 -9.05
N VAL A 71 -10.86 6.48 -9.74
CA VAL A 71 -11.57 5.24 -9.42
C VAL A 71 -11.13 4.69 -8.06
N SER A 72 -9.82 4.71 -7.77
CA SER A 72 -9.29 4.30 -6.46
C SER A 72 -9.85 5.16 -5.33
N ASP A 73 -9.78 6.49 -5.45
CA ASP A 73 -10.24 7.43 -4.41
C ASP A 73 -11.75 7.25 -4.13
N SER A 74 -12.58 7.07 -5.16
CA SER A 74 -14.02 6.83 -5.01
C SER A 74 -14.40 5.47 -4.40
N ARG A 75 -13.44 4.55 -4.26
CA ARG A 75 -13.65 3.19 -3.74
C ARG A 75 -13.27 3.08 -2.25
N ASP A 76 -12.57 4.09 -1.74
CA ASP A 76 -12.13 4.23 -0.35
C ASP A 76 -13.04 5.17 0.48
N GLU A 77 -13.97 5.90 -0.17
CA GLU A 77 -15.15 6.56 0.44
C GLU A 77 -16.33 5.59 0.62
#